data_AF-A0A8B9AD01-F1
#
_entry.id   AF-A0A8B9AD01-F1
#
_cell.length_a   1.000
_cell.length_b   1.000
_cell.length_c   1.000
_cell.angle_alpha   90.00
_cell.angle_beta   90.00
_cell.angle_gamma   90.00
#
_symmetry.space_group_name_H-M   'P 1'
#
loop_
_entity.id
_entity.type
_entity.pdbx_description
1 polymer ?
#
loop_
_entity_poly.entity_id
_entity_poly.type
_entity_poly.pdbx_seq_one_letter_code
_entity_poly.pdbx_strand_id
1 'polypeptide(L)'
;MLSLREESSQSGVQLTSEEMSRKALGKRKRYILGFGDGLKPSSSSSTPSRVSQDHVEELQKLKAEMEEMKMEREELRRQLEQERREREEEKKEREEEQKQIAHLTSLVTEFLKKKTQTHKSSIYHDRAMYSTGGTNTR
;
A
#
# COMPACT_ATOMS: atom_id res chain seq x y z
N MET A 1 30.22 35.81 90.84
CA MET A 1 29.14 35.94 89.85
C MET A 1 28.38 34.64 89.80
N LEU A 2 27.09 34.72 90.10
CA LEU A 2 26.13 33.63 90.30
C LEU A 2 25.76 32.88 88.99
N SER A 3 25.70 31.55 89.12
CA SER A 3 24.62 30.63 88.65
C SER A 3 24.36 30.45 87.14
N LEU A 4 23.94 29.30 86.60
CA LEU A 4 23.28 28.12 87.19
C LEU A 4 23.89 26.80 86.69
N ARG A 5 23.93 25.86 87.62
CA ARG A 5 23.90 24.41 87.41
C ARG A 5 22.43 24.02 87.26
N GLU A 6 22.11 23.10 86.34
CA GLU A 6 21.09 22.05 86.47
C GLU A 6 20.95 21.37 85.10
N GLU A 7 21.51 20.16 84.97
CA GLU A 7 20.75 18.90 84.95
C GLU A 7 20.51 18.47 83.48
N SER A 8 20.63 17.22 83.07
CA SER A 8 20.73 15.96 83.77
C SER A 8 21.38 14.97 82.81
N SER A 9 22.38 14.24 83.29
CA SER A 9 22.79 12.98 82.71
C SER A 9 21.66 11.99 82.88
N GLN A 10 21.03 11.53 81.80
CA GLN A 10 20.29 10.27 81.89
C GLN A 10 20.20 9.55 80.54
N SER A 11 20.59 8.28 80.59
CA SER A 11 20.42 7.23 79.58
C SER A 11 21.54 7.11 78.53
N GLY A 12 22.47 6.18 78.81
CA GLY A 12 23.53 5.72 77.92
C GLY A 12 23.03 4.77 76.84
N VAL A 13 22.30 5.29 75.85
CA VAL A 13 22.01 4.59 74.60
C VAL A 13 22.55 5.45 73.46
N GLN A 14 23.49 4.92 72.67
CA GLN A 14 23.93 5.58 71.45
C GLN A 14 22.71 5.80 70.56
N LEU A 15 22.34 7.06 70.34
CA LEU A 15 21.20 7.40 69.50
C LEU A 15 21.44 6.82 68.12
N THR A 16 20.50 6.01 67.65
CA THR A 16 20.58 5.42 66.32
C THR A 16 20.51 6.54 65.27
N SER A 17 21.09 6.31 64.09
CA SER A 17 21.10 7.29 62.99
C SER A 17 19.70 7.87 62.70
N GLU A 18 18.66 7.04 62.84
CA GLU A 18 17.28 7.47 62.64
C GLU A 18 16.75 8.39 63.75
N GLU A 19 17.18 8.22 65.00
CA GLU A 19 16.80 9.09 66.12
C GLU A 19 17.50 10.45 66.06
N MET A 20 18.77 10.47 65.65
CA MET A 20 19.49 11.72 65.39
C MET A 20 18.79 12.53 64.28
N SER A 21 18.37 11.83 63.22
CA SER A 21 17.63 12.44 62.09
C SER A 21 16.28 13.03 62.54
N ARG A 22 15.52 12.31 63.38
CA ARG A 22 14.25 12.79 63.94
C ARG A 22 14.41 14.01 64.85
N LYS A 23 15.53 14.12 65.57
CA LYS A 23 15.82 15.25 66.46
C LYS A 23 16.23 16.50 65.69
N ALA A 24 16.98 16.34 64.60
CA ALA A 24 17.43 17.46 63.76
C ALA A 24 16.34 17.95 62.78
N LEU A 25 15.60 17.05 62.15
CA LEU A 25 14.62 17.36 61.10
C LEU A 25 13.16 17.37 61.60
N GLY A 26 12.95 17.05 62.88
CA GLY A 26 11.62 16.86 63.46
C GLY A 26 10.98 15.53 63.05
N LYS A 27 9.77 15.26 63.55
CA LYS A 27 9.02 14.05 63.20
C LYS A 27 8.76 14.03 61.68
N ARG A 28 9.12 12.92 61.01
CA ARG A 28 8.84 12.65 59.59
C ARG A 28 7.32 12.65 59.39
N LYS A 29 6.74 13.80 59.06
CA LYS A 29 5.34 13.91 58.69
C LYS A 29 5.20 13.25 57.31
N ARG A 30 4.20 12.38 57.17
CA ARG A 30 3.93 11.56 55.96
C ARG A 30 3.35 12.38 54.81
N TYR A 31 3.89 13.56 54.54
CA TYR A 31 3.55 14.30 53.34
C TYR A 31 4.42 13.80 52.19
N ILE A 32 4.00 12.69 51.59
CA ILE A 32 4.01 12.68 50.12
C ILE A 32 2.79 13.52 49.72
N LEU A 33 2.94 14.84 49.91
CA LEU A 33 2.04 15.86 49.44
C LEU A 33 2.57 16.19 48.05
N GLY A 34 1.91 15.59 47.05
CA GLY A 34 2.34 15.62 45.67
C GLY A 34 2.55 17.02 45.13
N PHE A 35 3.61 17.18 44.34
CA PHE A 35 3.66 18.18 43.30
C PHE A 35 2.96 17.60 42.06
N GLY A 36 1.64 17.82 41.95
CA GLY A 36 0.86 17.67 40.71
C GLY A 36 0.44 16.26 40.30
N ASP A 37 -0.86 16.03 40.20
CA ASP A 37 -1.59 14.89 39.59
C ASP A 37 -1.48 13.48 40.20
N GLY A 38 -1.60 13.40 41.52
CA GLY A 38 -1.91 12.14 42.21
C GLY A 38 -3.39 12.06 42.58
N LEU A 39 -4.17 11.21 41.90
CA LEU A 39 -5.54 10.88 42.31
C LEU A 39 -5.57 10.53 43.80
N LYS A 40 -6.41 11.24 44.56
CA LYS A 40 -6.79 10.87 45.92
C LYS A 40 -7.26 9.40 45.86
N PRO A 41 -6.77 8.46 46.70
CA PRO A 41 -7.34 7.11 46.74
C PRO A 41 -8.70 7.21 47.44
N SER A 42 -9.68 7.72 46.71
CA SER A 42 -11.08 7.42 46.97
C SER A 42 -11.22 5.94 46.71
N SER A 43 -11.70 5.20 47.70
CA SER A 43 -12.12 3.81 47.55
C SER A 43 -13.11 3.72 46.38
N SER A 44 -12.60 3.42 45.18
CA SER A 44 -13.42 3.21 44.00
C SER A 44 -14.07 1.85 44.21
N SER A 45 -15.39 1.86 44.37
CA SER A 45 -16.16 0.64 44.24
C SER A 45 -15.78 -0.03 42.93
N SER A 46 -15.59 -1.33 42.98
CA SER A 46 -15.41 -2.18 41.81
C SER A 46 -16.69 -2.17 40.99
N THR A 47 -16.88 -1.14 40.15
CA THR A 47 -17.84 -1.23 39.04
C THR A 47 -17.16 -2.01 37.92
N PRO A 48 -17.72 -3.14 37.46
CA PRO A 48 -17.14 -3.85 36.33
C PRO A 48 -17.10 -2.91 35.12
N SER A 49 -15.90 -2.85 34.54
CA SER A 49 -15.44 -1.95 33.49
C SER A 49 -16.32 -2.03 32.24
N ARG A 50 -17.23 -1.07 32.04
CA ARG A 50 -17.91 -0.86 30.73
C ARG A 50 -16.89 -0.55 29.62
N VAL A 51 -15.80 0.14 29.99
CA VAL A 51 -14.66 0.47 29.10
C VAL A 51 -14.03 -0.77 28.47
N SER A 52 -14.03 -1.92 29.18
CA SER A 52 -13.46 -3.16 28.66
C SER A 52 -14.36 -3.86 27.63
N GLN A 53 -15.67 -3.61 27.65
CA GLN A 53 -16.60 -4.22 26.71
C GLN A 53 -16.62 -3.47 25.38
N ASP A 54 -16.66 -2.13 25.44
CA ASP A 54 -16.65 -1.26 24.26
C ASP A 54 -15.38 -1.49 23.42
N HIS A 55 -14.21 -1.66 24.07
CA HIS A 55 -12.96 -1.98 23.40
C HIS A 55 -13.01 -3.32 22.63
N VAL A 56 -13.63 -4.34 23.20
CA VAL A 56 -13.73 -5.66 22.55
C VAL A 56 -14.63 -5.59 21.31
N GLU A 57 -15.70 -4.80 21.38
CA GLU A 57 -16.63 -4.58 20.27
C GLU A 57 -15.97 -3.80 19.12
N GLU A 58 -15.17 -2.76 19.44
CA GLU A 58 -14.37 -2.03 18.45
C GLU A 58 -13.33 -2.91 17.74
N LEU A 59 -12.64 -3.79 18.48
CA LEU A 59 -11.69 -4.74 17.90
C LEU A 59 -12.38 -5.75 16.96
N GLN A 60 -13.56 -6.23 17.33
CA GLN A 60 -14.33 -7.13 16.47
C GLN A 60 -14.78 -6.44 15.19
N LYS A 61 -15.24 -5.19 15.30
CA LYS A 61 -15.62 -4.38 14.14
C LYS A 61 -14.44 -4.14 13.20
N LEU A 62 -13.29 -3.73 13.74
CA LEU A 62 -12.08 -3.50 12.94
C LEU A 62 -11.60 -4.79 12.26
N LYS A 63 -11.72 -5.94 12.94
CA LYS A 63 -11.38 -7.24 12.35
C LYS A 63 -12.30 -7.58 11.18
N ALA A 64 -13.60 -7.33 11.31
CA ALA A 64 -14.57 -7.55 10.23
C ALA A 64 -14.26 -6.64 9.02
N GLU A 65 -14.01 -5.35 9.26
CA GLU A 65 -13.64 -4.39 8.19
C GLU A 65 -12.34 -4.80 7.48
N MET A 66 -11.33 -5.29 8.21
CA MET A 66 -10.10 -5.80 7.60
C MET A 66 -10.32 -7.06 6.77
N GLU A 67 -11.25 -7.93 7.17
CA GLU A 67 -11.57 -9.15 6.45
C GLU A 67 -12.35 -8.85 5.16
N GLU A 68 -13.29 -7.90 5.23
CA GLU A 68 -14.00 -7.37 4.06
C GLU A 68 -13.03 -6.74 3.05
N MET A 69 -12.15 -5.84 3.49
CA MET A 69 -11.14 -5.23 2.61
C MET A 69 -10.21 -6.27 1.97
N LYS A 70 -9.88 -7.36 2.68
CA LYS A 70 -9.08 -8.45 2.10
C LYS A 70 -9.83 -9.17 0.99
N MET A 71 -11.11 -9.46 1.19
CA MET A 71 -11.94 -10.11 0.18
C MET A 71 -12.12 -9.21 -1.04
N GLU A 72 -12.42 -7.93 -0.86
CA GLU A 72 -12.53 -6.97 -1.97
C GLU A 72 -11.24 -6.89 -2.78
N ARG A 73 -10.09 -6.82 -2.09
CA ARG A 73 -8.77 -6.79 -2.75
C ARG A 73 -8.49 -8.07 -3.52
N GLU A 74 -8.87 -9.23 -2.98
CA GLU A 74 -8.70 -10.50 -3.67
C GLU A 74 -9.58 -10.58 -4.91
N GLU A 75 -10.83 -10.12 -4.82
CA GLU A 75 -11.76 -10.09 -5.94
C GLU A 75 -11.30 -9.16 -7.05
N LEU A 76 -10.86 -7.93 -6.71
CA LEU A 76 -10.22 -7.01 -7.64
C LEU A 76 -9.01 -7.63 -8.35
N ARG A 77 -8.19 -8.38 -7.61
CA ARG A 77 -7.04 -9.08 -8.19
C ARG A 77 -7.47 -10.15 -9.20
N ARG A 78 -8.51 -10.92 -8.89
CA ARG A 78 -9.04 -11.94 -9.81
C ARG A 78 -9.60 -11.30 -11.08
N GLN A 79 -10.38 -10.23 -10.94
CA GLN A 79 -10.94 -9.49 -12.08
C GLN A 79 -9.83 -8.95 -12.98
N LEU A 80 -8.81 -8.32 -12.39
CA LEU A 80 -7.68 -7.78 -13.16
C LEU A 80 -6.87 -8.88 -13.86
N GLU A 81 -6.72 -10.05 -13.24
CA GLU A 81 -6.06 -11.21 -13.85
C GLU A 81 -6.88 -11.82 -15.00
N GLN A 82 -8.21 -11.83 -14.88
CA GLN A 82 -9.11 -12.26 -15.94
C GLN A 82 -9.08 -11.29 -17.12
N GLU A 83 -9.24 -9.98 -16.87
CA GLU A 83 -9.17 -8.94 -17.89
C GLU A 83 -7.81 -8.97 -18.62
N ARG A 84 -6.72 -9.26 -17.89
CA ARG A 84 -5.40 -9.42 -18.50
C ARG A 84 -5.36 -10.60 -19.47
N ARG A 85 -5.95 -11.75 -19.11
CA ARG A 85 -6.02 -12.93 -19.96
C ARG A 85 -6.86 -12.68 -21.20
N GLU A 86 -8.05 -12.13 -21.05
CA GLU A 86 -8.94 -11.79 -22.18
C GLU A 86 -8.24 -10.84 -23.17
N ARG A 87 -7.56 -9.80 -22.65
CA ARG A 87 -6.79 -8.87 -23.49
C ARG A 87 -5.62 -9.54 -24.21
N GLU A 88 -4.99 -10.54 -23.60
CA GLU A 88 -3.88 -11.29 -24.21
C GLU A 88 -4.38 -12.19 -25.34
N GLU A 89 -5.52 -12.86 -25.14
CA GLU A 89 -6.18 -13.66 -26.17
C GLU A 89 -6.65 -12.80 -27.35
N GLU A 90 -7.31 -11.67 -27.07
CA GLU A 90 -7.74 -10.72 -28.11
C GLU A 90 -6.56 -10.20 -28.94
N LYS A 91 -5.44 -9.89 -28.30
CA LYS A 91 -4.22 -9.46 -29.02
C LYS A 91 -3.69 -10.55 -29.94
N LYS A 92 -3.73 -11.80 -29.50
CA LYS A 92 -3.26 -12.94 -30.29
C LYS A 92 -4.16 -13.16 -31.51
N GLU A 93 -5.47 -13.11 -31.34
CA GLU A 93 -6.44 -13.21 -32.44
C GLU A 93 -6.22 -12.10 -33.47
N ARG A 94 -6.11 -10.84 -33.02
CA ARG A 94 -5.80 -9.72 -33.93
C ARG A 94 -4.47 -9.88 -34.65
N GLU A 95 -3.45 -10.44 -34.02
CA GLU A 95 -2.16 -10.69 -34.68
C GLU A 95 -2.30 -11.75 -35.79
N GLU A 96 -3.08 -12.79 -35.55
CA GLU A 96 -3.38 -13.82 -36.55
C GLU A 96 -4.18 -13.24 -37.72
N GLU A 97 -5.21 -12.44 -37.45
CA GLU A 97 -5.96 -11.72 -38.48
C GLU A 97 -5.06 -10.77 -39.29
N GLN A 98 -4.19 -10.00 -38.65
CA GLN A 98 -3.25 -9.13 -39.34
C GLN A 98 -2.28 -9.91 -40.24
N LYS A 99 -1.81 -11.08 -39.80
CA LYS A 99 -0.98 -11.97 -40.65
C LYS A 99 -1.75 -12.43 -41.88
N GLN A 100 -3.02 -12.81 -41.72
CA GLN A 100 -3.87 -13.23 -42.85
C GLN A 100 -4.12 -12.06 -43.82
N ILE A 101 -4.43 -10.86 -43.30
CA ILE A 101 -4.63 -9.66 -44.10
C ILE A 101 -3.34 -9.30 -44.86
N ALA A 102 -2.19 -9.36 -44.20
CA ALA A 102 -0.90 -9.09 -44.84
C ALA A 102 -0.60 -10.08 -45.97
N HIS A 103 -0.84 -11.37 -45.73
CA HIS A 103 -0.70 -12.40 -46.75
C HIS A 103 -1.63 -12.17 -47.94
N LEU A 104 -2.91 -11.90 -47.70
CA LEU A 104 -3.88 -11.61 -48.76
C LEU A 104 -3.50 -10.35 -49.55
N THR A 105 -3.05 -9.30 -48.85
CA THR A 105 -2.56 -8.06 -49.46
C THR A 105 -1.38 -8.33 -50.39
N SER A 106 -0.44 -9.19 -49.96
CA SER A 106 0.68 -9.62 -50.81
C SER A 106 0.21 -10.36 -52.07
N LEU A 107 -0.78 -11.24 -51.96
CA LEU A 107 -1.31 -11.95 -53.13
C LEU A 107 -2.01 -11.00 -54.12
N VAL A 108 -2.82 -10.08 -53.62
CA VAL A 108 -3.53 -9.09 -54.44
C VAL A 108 -2.54 -8.17 -55.16
N THR A 109 -1.51 -7.69 -54.46
CA THR A 109 -0.48 -6.83 -55.06
C THR A 109 0.29 -7.53 -56.17
N GLU A 110 0.70 -8.79 -55.97
CA GLU A 110 1.34 -9.59 -57.02
C GLU A 110 0.42 -9.86 -58.21
N PHE A 111 -0.86 -10.16 -57.97
CA PHE A 111 -1.84 -10.34 -59.05
C PHE A 111 -2.01 -9.07 -59.90
N LEU A 112 -2.14 -7.91 -59.26
CA LEU A 112 -2.25 -6.61 -59.95
C LEU A 112 -0.98 -6.28 -60.75
N LYS A 113 0.20 -6.55 -60.17
CA LYS A 113 1.48 -6.36 -60.86
C LYS A 113 1.57 -7.23 -62.11
N LYS A 114 1.19 -8.52 -62.02
CA LYS A 114 1.14 -9.43 -63.17
C LYS A 114 0.17 -8.93 -64.24
N LYS A 115 -1.04 -8.51 -63.86
CA LYS A 115 -2.05 -8.00 -64.81
C LYS A 115 -1.61 -6.73 -65.53
N THR A 116 -0.95 -5.81 -64.83
CA THR A 116 -0.42 -4.59 -65.47
C THR A 116 0.74 -4.89 -66.40
N GLN A 117 1.58 -5.89 -66.09
CA GLN A 117 2.65 -6.33 -66.98
C GLN A 117 2.11 -6.97 -68.26
N THR A 118 1.12 -7.87 -68.16
CA THR A 118 0.51 -8.51 -69.34
C THR A 118 -0.21 -7.51 -70.24
N HIS A 119 -0.88 -6.52 -69.65
CA HIS A 119 -1.52 -5.45 -70.41
C HIS A 119 -0.49 -4.57 -71.13
N LYS A 120 0.63 -4.23 -70.47
CA LYS A 120 1.72 -3.48 -71.10
C LYS A 120 2.32 -4.28 -72.26
N SER A 121 2.66 -5.56 -72.07
CA SER A 121 3.22 -6.38 -73.15
C SER A 121 2.26 -6.56 -74.33
N SER A 122 0.95 -6.70 -74.08
CA SER A 122 -0.07 -6.76 -75.13
C SER A 122 -0.09 -5.49 -75.98
N ILE A 123 -0.09 -4.30 -75.35
CA ILE A 123 -0.06 -3.02 -76.08
C ILE A 123 1.20 -2.87 -76.92
N TYR A 124 2.37 -3.25 -76.38
CA TYR A 124 3.63 -3.15 -77.12
C TYR A 124 3.66 -4.10 -78.32
N HIS A 125 3.07 -5.31 -78.21
CA HIS A 125 2.92 -6.22 -79.34
C HIS A 125 1.98 -5.67 -80.41
N ASP A 126 0.81 -5.16 -80.04
CA ASP A 126 -0.14 -4.60 -81.02
C ASP A 126 0.46 -3.39 -81.74
N ARG A 127 1.13 -2.48 -81.02
CA ARG A 127 1.79 -1.32 -81.62
C ARG A 127 2.92 -1.70 -82.59
N ALA A 128 3.67 -2.77 -82.31
CA ALA A 128 4.74 -3.24 -83.20
C ALA A 128 4.19 -3.82 -84.52
N MET A 129 3.02 -4.45 -84.49
CA MET A 129 2.38 -5.04 -85.69
C MET A 129 1.89 -3.99 -86.70
N TYR A 130 1.53 -2.78 -86.24
CA TYR A 130 1.10 -1.69 -87.13
C TYR A 130 2.24 -0.71 -87.51
N SER A 131 3.43 -0.84 -86.92
CA SER A 131 4.55 0.09 -87.16
C SER A 131 5.54 -0.36 -88.25
N THR A 132 5.41 -1.57 -88.79
CA THR A 132 6.29 -2.10 -89.86
C THR A 132 5.83 -1.78 -91.28
N GLY A 133 4.70 -1.07 -91.47
CA GLY A 133 4.13 -0.75 -92.78
C GLY A 133 4.60 0.57 -93.43
N GLY A 134 5.64 1.23 -92.88
CA GLY A 134 5.90 2.64 -93.14
C GLY A 134 7.29 3.00 -93.67
N THR A 135 7.88 2.24 -94.59
CA THR A 135 9.04 2.72 -95.38
C THR A 135 8.95 2.22 -96.81
N ASN A 136 8.23 2.94 -97.67
CA ASN A 136 8.47 2.92 -99.11
C ASN A 136 7.92 4.21 -99.74
N THR A 137 8.75 5.25 -99.68
CA THR A 137 8.69 6.39 -100.59
C THR A 137 10.10 6.67 -101.09
N ARG A 138 10.49 5.97 -102.15
CA ARG A 138 11.14 6.61 -103.31
C ARG A 138 11.14 5.70 -104.53
#